data_AF-A0A958DFC4-F1
#
_entry.id   AF-A0A958DFC4-F1
#
_cell.length_a   1.000
_cell.length_b   1.000
_cell.length_c   1.000
_cell.angle_alpha   90.00
_cell.angle_beta   90.00
_cell.angle_gamma   90.00
#
_symmetry.space_group_name_H-M   'P 1'
#
loop_
_entity.id
_entity.type
_entity.pdbx_description
1 polymer ?
#
loop_
_entity_poly.entity_id
_entity_poly.type
_entity_poly.pdbx_seq_one_letter_code
_entity_poly.pdbx_strand_id
1 'polypeptide(L)'
;MKKFIHTLLLLTIFPVSLVLSQDYEPGIGDSLETFLKDFTLKPQNRLFRESQTMRKILGVMNNKELRIFRNAFFARAGYEFNDQDMQSFFERFDWYTPKTKEIVLNESDKLNIQFIKSLEATEKQRFEDFLSLFITKELPIRISKENCIIPFHAKIGIDRKLVVRYLYFTKKLHDRLTMNLPSEAGHYFALCKIIRPSFIIVCYLNELAAGGYLHNYYLATFTTQGELISKERIAFDSGEALSIKQSNILISADLEIQVENILIRLNESEEEESRQVMERIYLINDQGKIELLSS
;
A
#
# COMPACT_ATOMS: atom_id res chain seq x y z
N MET A 1 -12.68 50.68 -65.23
CA MET A 1 -11.86 49.44 -65.14
C MET A 1 -12.76 48.35 -64.56
N LYS A 2 -13.33 47.47 -65.40
CA LYS A 2 -13.05 46.00 -65.51
C LYS A 2 -13.14 45.27 -64.15
N LYS A 3 -13.89 44.19 -63.88
CA LYS A 3 -14.73 43.17 -64.57
C LYS A 3 -15.50 42.41 -63.43
N PHE A 4 -16.78 42.00 -63.54
CA PHE A 4 -17.28 40.67 -64.00
C PHE A 4 -16.72 39.49 -63.14
N ILE A 5 -17.47 38.62 -62.41
CA ILE A 5 -18.39 37.54 -62.86
C ILE A 5 -19.02 36.81 -61.63
N HIS A 6 -20.28 36.39 -61.75
CA HIS A 6 -20.97 35.32 -60.98
C HIS A 6 -20.48 33.91 -61.37
N THR A 7 -20.31 32.93 -60.45
CA THR A 7 -20.53 31.46 -60.66
C THR A 7 -20.40 30.75 -59.30
N LEU A 8 -21.44 30.22 -58.62
CA LEU A 8 -22.27 29.00 -58.82
C LEU A 8 -21.63 27.66 -58.33
N LEU A 9 -22.37 26.99 -57.43
CA LEU A 9 -22.54 25.53 -57.18
C LEU A 9 -21.42 24.68 -56.53
N LEU A 10 -21.71 24.04 -55.38
CA LEU A 10 -22.07 22.60 -55.27
C LEU A 10 -22.22 22.10 -53.82
N LEU A 11 -23.22 21.23 -53.62
CA LEU A 11 -23.56 20.47 -52.40
C LEU A 11 -22.42 19.59 -51.87
N THR A 12 -22.29 19.47 -50.54
CA THR A 12 -22.01 18.19 -49.84
C THR A 12 -22.58 18.17 -48.40
N ILE A 13 -23.60 17.33 -48.19
CA ILE A 13 -23.77 16.30 -47.14
C ILE A 13 -23.31 16.63 -45.69
N PHE A 14 -24.30 16.62 -44.76
CA PHE A 14 -24.35 16.17 -43.33
C PHE A 14 -23.03 15.81 -42.59
N PRO A 15 -22.90 16.04 -41.25
CA PRO A 15 -23.93 15.63 -40.29
C PRO A 15 -24.20 16.53 -39.08
N VAL A 16 -25.42 16.35 -38.57
CA VAL A 16 -25.80 16.33 -37.15
C VAL A 16 -24.58 16.43 -36.23
N SER A 17 -24.39 17.60 -35.62
CA SER A 17 -23.45 17.77 -34.52
C SER A 17 -23.98 16.97 -33.34
N LEU A 18 -23.50 15.73 -33.30
CA LEU A 18 -23.37 14.83 -32.17
C LEU A 18 -23.33 15.62 -30.86
N VAL A 19 -24.45 15.62 -30.14
CA VAL A 19 -24.48 15.91 -28.70
C VAL A 19 -23.68 14.80 -28.03
N LEU A 20 -22.37 14.99 -27.94
CA LEU A 20 -21.52 14.18 -27.09
C LEU A 20 -21.95 14.46 -25.66
N SER A 21 -22.53 13.43 -25.04
CA SER A 21 -22.82 13.35 -23.62
C SER A 21 -21.66 13.95 -22.83
N GLN A 22 -21.93 15.02 -22.08
CA GLN A 22 -20.97 15.60 -21.15
C GLN A 22 -20.46 14.51 -20.22
N ASP A 23 -19.15 14.25 -20.28
CA ASP A 23 -18.47 13.29 -19.43
C ASP A 23 -18.47 13.79 -17.98
N TYR A 24 -19.34 13.23 -17.16
CA TYR A 24 -19.33 13.41 -15.72
C TYR A 24 -18.17 12.60 -15.09
N GLU A 25 -17.28 13.29 -14.38
CA GLU A 25 -16.05 12.75 -13.79
C GLU A 25 -16.23 12.49 -12.28
N PRO A 26 -16.19 11.23 -11.80
CA PRO A 26 -16.19 10.97 -10.36
C PRO A 26 -14.86 11.39 -9.72
N GLY A 27 -14.94 11.90 -8.49
CA GLY A 27 -13.83 12.48 -7.76
C GLY A 27 -12.82 11.44 -7.32
N ILE A 28 -11.53 11.77 -7.43
CA ILE A 28 -10.44 11.02 -6.81
C ILE A 28 -10.57 11.22 -5.28
N GLY A 29 -11.39 10.39 -4.63
CA GLY A 29 -11.73 10.52 -3.21
C GLY A 29 -13.06 9.89 -2.78
N ASP A 30 -13.91 9.47 -3.74
CA ASP A 30 -15.17 8.82 -3.43
C ASP A 30 -14.96 7.37 -2.94
N SER A 31 -15.76 6.93 -1.97
CA SER A 31 -15.72 5.55 -1.45
C SER A 31 -15.97 4.53 -2.58
N LEU A 32 -15.36 3.33 -2.50
CA LEU A 32 -15.58 2.24 -3.46
C LEU A 32 -17.07 1.97 -3.71
N GLU A 33 -17.91 2.07 -2.67
CA GLU A 33 -19.35 1.87 -2.75
C GLU A 33 -20.04 2.93 -3.63
N THR A 34 -19.64 4.21 -3.48
CA THR A 34 -20.10 5.31 -4.34
C THR A 34 -19.76 5.04 -5.80
N PHE A 35 -18.52 4.60 -6.06
CA PHE A 35 -18.07 4.30 -7.41
C PHE A 35 -18.81 3.09 -8.03
N LEU A 36 -19.07 2.05 -7.24
CA LEU A 36 -19.86 0.89 -7.67
C LEU A 36 -21.29 1.29 -8.04
N LYS A 37 -21.92 2.15 -7.24
CA LYS A 37 -23.26 2.69 -7.52
C LYS A 37 -23.28 3.42 -8.86
N ASP A 38 -22.31 4.31 -9.08
CA ASP A 38 -22.14 5.02 -10.34
C ASP A 38 -21.88 4.12 -11.55
N PHE A 39 -21.07 3.09 -11.37
CA PHE A 39 -20.76 2.10 -12.40
C PHE A 39 -22.01 1.35 -12.87
N THR A 40 -22.94 1.04 -11.96
CA THR A 40 -24.18 0.31 -12.29
C THR A 40 -25.19 1.13 -13.10
N LEU A 41 -25.13 2.45 -12.99
CA LEU A 41 -26.05 3.38 -13.67
C LEU A 41 -25.61 3.76 -15.10
N LYS A 42 -24.41 3.31 -15.55
CA LYS A 42 -23.76 3.81 -16.78
C LYS A 42 -23.73 2.79 -17.94
N PRO A 43 -23.54 3.26 -19.20
CA PRO A 43 -23.56 2.41 -20.40
C PRO A 43 -22.46 1.34 -20.41
N GLN A 44 -22.82 0.13 -20.84
CA GLN A 44 -21.97 -1.07 -20.73
C GLN A 44 -20.85 -1.16 -21.77
N ASN A 45 -20.85 -0.32 -22.80
CA ASN A 45 -19.95 -0.45 -23.95
C ASN A 45 -18.66 0.40 -23.85
N ARG A 46 -18.37 0.97 -22.67
CA ARG A 46 -17.19 1.83 -22.47
C ARG A 46 -15.96 1.00 -22.10
N LEU A 47 -14.88 1.14 -22.88
CA LEU A 47 -13.59 0.53 -22.57
C LEU A 47 -12.79 1.39 -21.57
N PHE A 48 -12.48 0.83 -20.41
CA PHE A 48 -11.81 1.55 -19.32
C PHE A 48 -10.38 1.93 -19.65
N ARG A 49 -9.68 1.09 -20.41
CA ARG A 49 -8.33 1.37 -20.88
C ARG A 49 -8.26 2.66 -21.71
N GLU A 50 -9.35 3.07 -22.34
CA GLU A 50 -9.43 4.27 -23.20
C GLU A 50 -9.78 5.52 -22.39
N SER A 51 -10.53 5.38 -21.28
CA SER A 51 -10.83 6.48 -20.38
C SER A 51 -9.65 6.85 -19.46
N GLN A 52 -9.13 8.07 -19.60
CA GLN A 52 -8.05 8.57 -18.73
C GLN A 52 -8.47 8.59 -17.26
N THR A 53 -9.70 8.96 -16.96
CA THR A 53 -10.26 9.00 -15.61
C THR A 53 -10.35 7.60 -15.02
N MET A 54 -10.87 6.62 -15.76
CA MET A 54 -10.91 5.22 -15.30
C MET A 54 -9.51 4.67 -15.06
N ARG A 55 -8.55 4.93 -15.96
CA ARG A 55 -7.15 4.53 -15.72
C ARG A 55 -6.56 5.13 -14.44
N LYS A 56 -6.89 6.39 -14.14
CA LYS A 56 -6.43 7.05 -12.90
C LYS A 56 -7.06 6.41 -11.66
N ILE A 57 -8.38 6.22 -11.66
CA ILE A 57 -9.15 5.63 -10.54
C ILE A 57 -8.70 4.20 -10.28
N LEU A 58 -8.77 3.32 -11.30
CA LEU A 58 -8.33 1.93 -11.16
C LEU A 58 -6.84 1.84 -10.86
N GLY A 59 -6.07 2.80 -11.35
CA GLY A 59 -4.65 2.88 -11.08
C GLY A 59 -4.31 3.17 -9.62
N VAL A 60 -5.21 3.70 -8.80
CA VAL A 60 -4.98 3.98 -7.36
C VAL A 60 -5.64 2.97 -6.42
N MET A 61 -6.53 2.10 -6.91
CA MET A 61 -7.14 1.03 -6.14
C MET A 61 -6.11 -0.05 -5.75
N ASN A 62 -6.35 -0.70 -4.61
CA ASN A 62 -5.61 -1.89 -4.19
C ASN A 62 -6.24 -3.19 -4.75
N ASN A 63 -5.57 -4.33 -4.57
CA ASN A 63 -6.04 -5.62 -5.06
C ASN A 63 -7.43 -6.02 -4.55
N LYS A 64 -7.78 -5.72 -3.30
CA LYS A 64 -9.10 -6.03 -2.75
C LYS A 64 -10.20 -5.22 -3.46
N GLU A 65 -9.96 -3.93 -3.65
CA GLU A 65 -10.86 -3.02 -4.37
C GLU A 65 -10.98 -3.39 -5.86
N LEU A 66 -9.86 -3.70 -6.52
CA LEU A 66 -9.83 -4.19 -7.91
C LEU A 66 -10.58 -5.52 -8.04
N ARG A 67 -10.41 -6.45 -7.09
CA ARG A 67 -11.13 -7.72 -7.04
C ARG A 67 -12.62 -7.49 -6.90
N ILE A 68 -13.05 -6.62 -5.99
CA ILE A 68 -14.46 -6.25 -5.83
C ILE A 68 -14.99 -5.65 -7.13
N PHE A 69 -14.28 -4.67 -7.70
CA PHE A 69 -14.73 -3.98 -8.91
C PHE A 69 -14.80 -4.91 -10.13
N ARG A 70 -13.85 -5.84 -10.28
CA ARG A 70 -13.90 -6.91 -11.27
C ARG A 70 -15.13 -7.80 -11.08
N ASN A 71 -15.44 -8.18 -9.84
CA ASN A 71 -16.61 -9.00 -9.53
C ASN A 71 -17.94 -8.25 -9.70
N ALA A 72 -17.94 -6.91 -9.64
CA ALA A 72 -19.14 -6.11 -9.87
C ALA A 72 -19.74 -6.31 -11.28
N PHE A 73 -18.91 -6.62 -12.28
CA PHE A 73 -19.39 -7.02 -13.62
C PHE A 73 -20.23 -8.30 -13.58
N PHE A 74 -19.79 -9.28 -12.80
CA PHE A 74 -20.50 -10.54 -12.62
C PHE A 74 -21.78 -10.34 -11.79
N ALA A 75 -21.67 -9.57 -10.71
CA ALA A 75 -22.80 -9.21 -9.85
C ALA A 75 -23.91 -8.51 -10.66
N ARG A 76 -23.54 -7.51 -11.48
CA ARG A 76 -24.48 -6.80 -12.36
C ARG A 76 -25.17 -7.72 -13.37
N ALA A 77 -24.50 -8.78 -13.82
CA ALA A 77 -25.07 -9.79 -14.71
C ALA A 77 -25.97 -10.81 -13.97
N GLY A 78 -26.11 -10.71 -12.64
CA GLY A 78 -26.92 -11.60 -11.82
C GLY A 78 -26.20 -12.89 -11.40
N TYR A 79 -24.87 -12.88 -11.37
CA TYR A 79 -24.09 -14.04 -10.92
C TYR A 79 -24.30 -14.31 -9.43
N GLU A 80 -24.59 -15.57 -9.08
CA GLU A 80 -24.66 -16.06 -7.69
C GLU A 80 -23.27 -16.53 -7.23
N PHE A 81 -22.69 -15.85 -6.23
CA PHE A 81 -21.34 -16.15 -5.78
C PHE A 81 -21.31 -17.33 -4.80
N ASN A 82 -20.38 -18.28 -5.02
CA ASN A 82 -20.06 -19.31 -4.02
C ASN A 82 -19.18 -18.76 -2.89
N ASP A 83 -18.45 -17.67 -3.16
CA ASP A 83 -17.60 -16.98 -2.20
C ASP A 83 -18.50 -16.14 -1.26
N GLN A 84 -18.55 -16.52 0.01
CA GLN A 84 -19.43 -15.88 1.00
C GLN A 84 -19.09 -14.40 1.22
N ASP A 85 -17.82 -14.01 1.11
CA ASP A 85 -17.42 -12.60 1.28
C ASP A 85 -17.95 -11.77 0.12
N MET A 86 -17.86 -12.28 -1.11
CA MET A 86 -18.39 -11.59 -2.29
C MET A 86 -19.91 -11.55 -2.29
N GLN A 87 -20.55 -12.67 -1.94
CA GLN A 87 -22.00 -12.75 -1.82
C GLN A 87 -22.51 -11.71 -0.81
N SER A 88 -21.99 -11.76 0.43
CA SER A 88 -22.39 -10.84 1.50
C SER A 88 -22.06 -9.38 1.19
N PHE A 89 -20.98 -9.13 0.43
CA PHE A 89 -20.62 -7.77 0.01
C PHE A 89 -21.65 -7.20 -0.97
N PHE A 90 -22.01 -7.94 -2.02
CA PHE A 90 -22.93 -7.45 -3.06
C PHE A 90 -24.39 -7.44 -2.62
N GLU A 91 -24.80 -8.31 -1.69
CA GLU A 91 -26.16 -8.32 -1.11
C GLU A 91 -26.55 -7.02 -0.40
N ARG A 92 -25.58 -6.18 -0.03
CA ARG A 92 -25.87 -4.85 0.55
C ARG A 92 -26.36 -3.83 -0.46
N PHE A 93 -26.29 -4.14 -1.76
CA PHE A 93 -26.65 -3.21 -2.82
C PHE A 93 -27.98 -3.58 -3.45
N ASP A 94 -28.92 -2.63 -3.50
CA ASP A 94 -30.27 -2.82 -4.07
C ASP A 94 -30.27 -3.25 -5.55
N TRP A 95 -29.19 -2.96 -6.29
CA TRP A 95 -29.06 -3.30 -7.71
C TRP A 95 -28.56 -4.73 -7.95
N TYR A 96 -28.07 -5.42 -6.92
CA TYR A 96 -27.62 -6.80 -7.05
C TYR A 96 -28.78 -7.76 -6.83
N THR A 97 -29.03 -8.62 -7.81
CA THR A 97 -30.02 -9.69 -7.70
C THR A 97 -29.38 -10.97 -8.22
N PRO A 98 -28.95 -11.90 -7.33
CA PRO A 98 -28.42 -13.19 -7.77
C PRO A 98 -29.51 -13.98 -8.49
N LYS A 99 -29.17 -14.56 -9.65
CA LYS A 99 -30.11 -15.29 -10.51
C LYS A 99 -29.58 -16.65 -10.91
N THR A 100 -28.29 -16.74 -11.21
CA THR A 100 -27.70 -17.92 -11.83
C THR A 100 -26.19 -17.95 -11.61
N LYS A 101 -25.61 -19.15 -11.68
CA LYS A 101 -24.15 -19.35 -11.72
C LYS A 101 -23.59 -19.27 -13.13
N GLU A 102 -24.44 -19.16 -14.14
CA GLU A 102 -24.05 -19.08 -15.55
C GLU A 102 -24.46 -17.73 -16.11
N ILE A 103 -23.49 -16.83 -16.28
CA ILE A 103 -23.72 -15.50 -16.85
C ILE A 103 -23.03 -15.35 -18.21
N VAL A 104 -23.61 -14.52 -19.06
CA VAL A 104 -23.00 -14.10 -20.32
C VAL A 104 -22.62 -12.63 -20.21
N LEU A 105 -21.33 -12.36 -20.32
CA LEU A 105 -20.79 -11.00 -20.34
C LEU A 105 -20.67 -10.51 -21.78
N ASN A 106 -20.92 -9.21 -22.00
CA ASN A 106 -20.66 -8.58 -23.27
C ASN A 106 -19.13 -8.41 -23.50
N GLU A 107 -18.72 -8.13 -24.73
CA GLU A 107 -17.30 -8.03 -25.09
C GLU A 107 -16.58 -6.89 -24.37
N SER A 108 -17.24 -5.74 -24.17
CA SER A 108 -16.67 -4.61 -23.44
C SER A 108 -16.38 -4.97 -21.97
N ASP A 109 -17.30 -5.69 -21.32
CA ASP A 109 -17.15 -6.17 -19.94
C ASP A 109 -15.99 -7.17 -19.85
N LYS A 110 -15.87 -8.11 -20.80
CA LYS A 110 -14.73 -9.04 -20.87
C LYS A 110 -13.40 -8.29 -20.99
N LEU A 111 -13.33 -7.30 -21.88
CA LEU A 111 -12.12 -6.49 -22.07
C LEU A 111 -11.78 -5.64 -20.83
N ASN A 112 -12.79 -5.08 -20.17
CA ASN A 112 -12.60 -4.33 -18.93
C ASN A 112 -12.12 -5.23 -17.78
N ILE A 113 -12.67 -6.43 -17.66
CA ILE A 113 -12.21 -7.44 -16.70
C ILE A 113 -10.76 -7.82 -16.96
N GLN A 114 -10.37 -8.02 -18.22
CA GLN A 114 -8.97 -8.30 -18.58
C GLN A 114 -8.05 -7.13 -18.21
N PHE A 115 -8.48 -5.90 -18.45
CA PHE A 115 -7.72 -4.71 -18.04
C PHE A 115 -7.56 -4.63 -16.52
N ILE A 116 -8.61 -4.89 -15.75
CA ILE A 116 -8.52 -4.91 -14.28
C ILE A 116 -7.56 -6.02 -13.81
N LYS A 117 -7.64 -7.22 -14.40
CA LYS A 117 -6.72 -8.32 -14.10
C LYS A 117 -5.25 -7.98 -14.37
N SER A 118 -4.96 -7.17 -15.39
CA SER A 118 -3.57 -6.75 -15.66
C SER A 118 -3.07 -5.75 -14.61
N LEU A 119 -3.96 -4.92 -14.06
CA LEU A 119 -3.64 -4.04 -12.94
C LEU A 119 -3.37 -4.86 -11.66
N GLU A 120 -4.20 -5.86 -11.36
CA GLU A 120 -4.00 -6.79 -10.23
C GLU A 120 -2.63 -7.50 -10.35
N ALA A 121 -2.27 -7.96 -11.55
CA ALA A 121 -0.98 -8.60 -11.81
C ALA A 121 0.21 -7.64 -11.63
N THR A 122 0.05 -6.38 -12.07
CA THR A 122 1.07 -5.33 -11.88
C THR A 122 1.30 -5.03 -10.40
N GLU A 123 0.26 -5.08 -9.58
CA GLU A 123 0.38 -4.89 -8.14
C GLU A 123 1.13 -6.04 -7.46
N LYS A 124 0.87 -7.30 -7.85
CA LYS A 124 1.67 -8.44 -7.38
C LYS A 124 3.15 -8.28 -7.71
N GLN A 125 3.46 -7.82 -8.92
CA GLN A 125 4.83 -7.51 -9.32
C GLN A 125 5.43 -6.40 -8.43
N ARG A 126 4.65 -5.36 -8.12
CA ARG A 126 5.08 -4.26 -7.22
C ARG A 126 5.28 -4.67 -5.76
N PHE A 127 4.51 -5.61 -5.23
CA PHE A 127 4.70 -6.09 -3.86
C PHE A 127 5.96 -6.96 -3.77
N GLU A 128 6.21 -7.83 -4.74
CA GLU A 128 7.49 -8.55 -4.83
C GLU A 128 8.68 -7.59 -5.00
N ASP A 129 8.53 -6.54 -5.81
CA ASP A 129 9.53 -5.48 -5.95
C ASP A 129 9.78 -4.79 -4.60
N PHE A 130 8.73 -4.49 -3.82
CA PHE A 130 8.85 -3.95 -2.47
C PHE A 130 9.58 -4.92 -1.53
N LEU A 131 9.20 -6.20 -1.51
CA LEU A 131 9.87 -7.21 -0.71
C LEU A 131 11.33 -7.43 -1.13
N SER A 132 11.69 -7.14 -2.38
CA SER A 132 13.07 -7.20 -2.87
C SER A 132 13.99 -6.14 -2.23
N LEU A 133 13.40 -5.12 -1.60
CA LEU A 133 14.13 -4.09 -0.85
C LEU A 133 14.65 -4.63 0.48
N PHE A 134 14.07 -5.73 0.98
CA PHE A 134 14.41 -6.32 2.27
C PHE A 134 15.26 -7.58 2.10
N ILE A 135 16.23 -7.73 3.00
CA ILE A 135 17.01 -8.96 3.12
C ILE A 135 16.16 -10.00 3.85
N THR A 136 16.01 -11.18 3.27
CA THR A 136 15.35 -12.31 3.95
C THR A 136 16.20 -12.79 5.12
N LYS A 137 15.59 -12.97 6.29
CA LYS A 137 16.23 -13.55 7.47
C LYS A 137 15.41 -14.70 8.03
N GLU A 138 16.10 -15.65 8.63
CA GLU A 138 15.51 -16.71 9.44
C GLU A 138 15.53 -16.29 10.91
N LEU A 139 14.54 -16.77 11.67
CA LEU A 139 14.43 -16.52 13.10
C LEU A 139 15.34 -17.48 13.89
N PRO A 140 15.82 -17.09 15.09
CA PRO A 140 15.62 -15.79 15.73
C PRO A 140 16.50 -14.69 15.14
N ILE A 141 16.07 -13.43 15.26
CA ILE A 141 16.88 -12.27 14.86
C ILE A 141 17.02 -11.25 15.97
N ARG A 142 18.22 -10.67 16.06
CA ARG A 142 18.50 -9.52 16.94
C ARG A 142 18.74 -8.27 16.08
N ILE A 143 18.01 -7.22 16.39
CA ILE A 143 18.09 -5.90 15.75
C ILE A 143 18.57 -4.93 16.83
N SER A 144 19.68 -4.25 16.58
CA SER A 144 20.22 -3.21 17.45
C SER A 144 20.89 -2.15 16.58
N LYS A 145 21.15 -0.96 17.15
CA LYS A 145 21.86 0.12 16.46
C LYS A 145 23.20 -0.32 15.86
N GLU A 146 23.96 -1.15 16.55
CA GLU A 146 25.28 -1.65 16.12
C GLU A 146 25.18 -2.51 14.85
N ASN A 147 24.07 -3.25 14.73
CA ASN A 147 23.82 -4.14 13.61
C ASN A 147 23.02 -3.45 12.49
N CYS A 148 22.36 -2.33 12.77
CA CYS A 148 21.59 -1.52 11.84
C CYS A 148 22.38 -0.29 11.41
N ILE A 149 23.49 -0.47 10.70
CA ILE A 149 24.29 0.64 10.19
C ILE A 149 23.49 1.36 9.08
N ILE A 150 23.00 2.56 9.39
CA ILE A 150 22.37 3.46 8.40
C ILE A 150 23.48 4.03 7.50
N PRO A 151 23.41 3.89 6.15
CA PRO A 151 24.53 4.24 5.27
C PRO A 151 24.87 5.73 5.17
N PHE A 152 24.13 6.62 5.84
CA PHE A 152 24.34 8.07 5.70
C PHE A 152 25.54 8.61 6.52
N HIS A 153 26.15 7.80 7.38
CA HIS A 153 27.42 8.14 8.04
C HIS A 153 28.66 7.66 7.24
N ALA A 154 28.58 7.68 5.90
CA ALA A 154 29.73 7.51 5.02
C ALA A 154 30.64 8.76 5.04
N LYS A 155 31.27 9.02 6.19
CA LYS A 155 32.53 9.77 6.27
C LYS A 155 33.66 8.98 6.92
N ILE A 156 33.41 7.74 7.36
CA ILE A 156 34.44 6.89 7.95
C ILE A 156 34.29 5.50 7.33
N GLY A 157 35.27 5.09 6.55
CA GLY A 157 35.30 3.78 5.89
C GLY A 157 35.35 2.67 6.92
N ILE A 158 34.25 1.95 7.10
CA ILE A 158 34.17 0.70 7.87
C ILE A 158 33.28 -0.30 7.10
N ASP A 159 33.68 -1.56 7.23
CA ASP A 159 33.23 -2.76 6.53
C ASP A 159 31.70 -2.99 6.51
N ARG A 160 31.19 -3.41 5.35
CA ARG A 160 29.78 -3.38 4.91
C ARG A 160 29.12 -4.76 5.04
N LYS A 161 28.53 -5.12 6.18
CA LYS A 161 27.87 -6.44 6.33
C LYS A 161 26.35 -6.48 6.42
N LEU A 162 25.67 -5.33 6.42
CA LEU A 162 24.22 -5.24 6.14
C LEU A 162 23.99 -4.07 5.18
N VAL A 163 23.78 -4.38 3.90
CA VAL A 163 23.38 -3.36 2.92
C VAL A 163 21.93 -2.99 3.20
N VAL A 164 21.71 -1.95 4.01
CA VAL A 164 20.42 -1.29 4.15
C VAL A 164 20.09 -0.66 2.78
N ARG A 165 19.09 -1.22 2.08
CA ARG A 165 18.63 -0.63 0.81
C ARG A 165 17.79 0.62 1.14
N TYR A 166 18.19 1.76 0.57
CA TYR A 166 17.46 3.01 0.70
C TYR A 166 16.07 2.87 0.09
N LEU A 167 15.02 3.08 0.90
CA LEU A 167 13.66 3.20 0.40
C LEU A 167 13.44 4.63 -0.12
N TYR A 168 14.21 5.09 -1.12
CA TYR A 168 13.79 6.25 -1.94
C TYR A 168 12.85 5.76 -3.04
N PHE A 169 11.85 4.99 -2.66
CA PHE A 169 10.82 4.49 -3.57
C PHE A 169 9.59 5.37 -3.41
N THR A 170 9.15 5.91 -4.54
CA THR A 170 8.15 6.99 -4.67
C THR A 170 7.09 6.97 -3.58
N LYS A 171 6.77 8.14 -3.03
CA LYS A 171 5.59 8.41 -2.19
C LYS A 171 4.35 7.61 -2.64
N LYS A 172 4.18 7.35 -3.93
CA LYS A 172 3.11 6.55 -4.54
C LYS A 172 3.12 5.03 -4.24
N LEU A 173 4.29 4.39 -4.10
CA LEU A 173 4.40 2.96 -3.71
C LEU A 173 4.29 2.83 -2.19
N HIS A 174 4.86 3.80 -1.47
CA HIS A 174 4.70 3.99 -0.03
C HIS A 174 3.23 4.14 0.35
N ASP A 175 2.51 5.15 -0.19
CA ASP A 175 1.09 5.42 0.08
C ASP A 175 0.14 4.26 -0.35
N ARG A 176 0.58 3.37 -1.27
CA ARG A 176 -0.24 2.23 -1.75
C ARG A 176 -0.02 0.94 -0.99
N LEU A 177 1.24 0.59 -0.69
CA LEU A 177 1.56 -0.65 0.03
C LEU A 177 1.48 -0.45 1.55
N THR A 178 1.51 0.80 2.02
CA THR A 178 1.35 1.12 3.42
C THR A 178 0.06 1.89 3.59
N MET A 179 -0.94 1.23 4.19
CA MET A 179 -2.26 1.77 4.47
C MET A 179 -2.16 2.99 5.38
N ASN A 180 -1.97 4.19 4.81
CA ASN A 180 -1.81 5.45 5.52
C ASN A 180 -0.70 5.40 6.58
N LEU A 181 0.57 5.22 6.17
CA LEU A 181 1.65 5.71 7.02
C LEU A 181 1.41 7.21 7.22
N PRO A 182 1.42 7.74 8.46
CA PRO A 182 1.32 9.17 8.65
C PRO A 182 2.41 9.82 7.79
N SER A 183 2.09 10.97 7.18
CA SER A 183 2.98 11.77 6.35
C SER A 183 4.12 12.39 7.17
N GLU A 184 4.65 11.67 8.15
CA GLU A 184 5.82 12.01 8.90
C GLU A 184 6.96 12.12 7.89
N ALA A 185 7.41 13.37 7.70
CA ALA A 185 8.52 13.69 6.82
C ALA A 185 9.76 12.94 7.35
N GLY A 186 10.23 11.94 6.61
CA GLY A 186 11.35 11.13 7.04
C GLY A 186 11.87 10.17 5.98
N HIS A 187 13.09 9.68 6.21
CA HIS A 187 13.73 8.66 5.39
C HIS A 187 13.38 7.27 5.91
N TYR A 188 13.03 6.36 5.00
CA TYR A 188 12.68 4.97 5.34
C TYR A 188 13.81 4.03 4.93
N PHE A 189 14.06 3.03 5.78
CA PHE A 189 15.16 2.08 5.64
C PHE A 189 14.66 0.65 5.80
N ALA A 190 14.84 -0.16 4.76
CA ALA A 190 14.52 -1.58 4.81
C ALA A 190 15.55 -2.34 5.65
N LEU A 191 15.12 -3.03 6.71
CA LEU A 191 16.01 -3.85 7.54
C LEU A 191 15.99 -5.31 7.07
N CYS A 192 14.86 -5.98 7.26
CA CYS A 192 14.72 -7.38 6.86
C CYS A 192 13.25 -7.77 6.64
N LYS A 193 13.08 -8.94 6.01
CA LYS A 193 11.81 -9.64 5.93
C LYS A 193 11.94 -11.06 6.45
N ILE A 194 10.87 -11.58 7.01
CA ILE A 194 10.72 -12.99 7.41
C ILE A 194 9.48 -13.52 6.68
N ILE A 195 9.65 -14.63 5.97
CA ILE A 195 8.55 -15.25 5.22
C ILE A 195 7.99 -16.39 6.05
N ARG A 196 6.69 -16.35 6.33
CA ARG A 196 5.94 -17.44 6.96
C ARG A 196 4.92 -17.98 5.95
N PRO A 197 4.39 -19.20 6.15
CA PRO A 197 3.36 -19.76 5.26
C PRO A 197 2.11 -18.88 5.14
N SER A 198 1.69 -18.25 6.23
CA SER A 198 0.44 -17.49 6.31
C SER A 198 0.60 -15.98 6.13
N PHE A 199 1.78 -15.42 6.40
CA PHE A 199 2.03 -13.97 6.34
C PHE A 199 3.53 -13.68 6.18
N ILE A 200 3.84 -12.43 5.88
CA ILE A 200 5.21 -11.92 5.73
C ILE A 200 5.41 -10.82 6.76
N ILE A 201 6.51 -10.91 7.50
CA ILE A 201 6.90 -9.90 8.48
C ILE A 201 7.96 -9.02 7.83
N VAL A 202 7.83 -7.72 7.97
CA VAL A 202 8.76 -6.71 7.46
C VAL A 202 9.19 -5.81 8.61
N CYS A 203 10.50 -5.70 8.80
CA CYS A 203 11.11 -4.76 9.74
C CYS A 203 11.71 -3.59 8.96
N TYR A 204 11.37 -2.37 9.35
CA TYR A 204 11.95 -1.17 8.76
C TYR A 204 12.15 -0.08 9.80
N LEU A 205 12.98 0.90 9.45
CA LEU A 205 13.27 2.06 10.27
C LEU A 205 12.79 3.33 9.55
N ASN A 206 12.26 4.28 10.32
CA ASN A 206 11.94 5.62 9.86
C ASN A 206 12.81 6.63 10.62
N GLU A 207 13.51 7.49 9.88
CA GLU A 207 14.35 8.57 10.40
C GLU A 207 13.70 9.92 10.09
N LEU A 208 13.35 10.69 11.13
CA LEU A 208 12.74 12.00 10.97
C LEU A 208 13.81 13.09 10.78
N ALA A 209 13.66 13.89 9.73
CA ALA A 209 14.68 14.87 9.33
C ALA A 209 14.68 16.17 10.17
N ALA A 210 13.63 16.43 10.96
CA ALA A 210 13.47 17.70 11.68
C ALA A 210 13.70 17.54 13.19
N GLY A 211 14.90 17.91 13.67
CA GLY A 211 15.10 18.31 15.08
C GLY A 211 15.90 17.36 15.98
N GLY A 212 16.45 16.26 15.47
CA GLY A 212 17.30 15.36 16.25
C GLY A 212 17.08 13.91 15.85
N TYR A 213 18.14 13.12 15.93
CA TYR A 213 18.27 11.73 15.49
C TYR A 213 17.21 10.78 16.08
N LEU A 214 15.96 10.86 15.62
CA LEU A 214 14.89 9.96 16.03
C LEU A 214 14.75 8.86 14.99
N HIS A 215 15.06 7.63 15.40
CA HIS A 215 14.90 6.43 14.63
C HIS A 215 13.74 5.62 15.20
N ASN A 216 12.63 5.53 14.48
CA ASN A 216 11.50 4.70 14.86
C ASN A 216 11.65 3.32 14.21
N TYR A 217 11.61 2.25 15.00
CA TYR A 217 11.61 0.88 14.53
C TYR A 217 10.17 0.39 14.39
N TYR A 218 9.84 -0.09 13.20
CA TYR A 218 8.52 -0.59 12.88
C TYR A 218 8.57 -2.06 12.50
N LEU A 219 7.56 -2.77 13.00
CA LEU A 219 7.21 -4.10 12.55
C LEU A 219 5.88 -4.01 11.82
N ALA A 220 5.83 -4.54 10.60
CA ALA A 220 4.62 -4.66 9.82
C ALA A 220 4.45 -6.09 9.34
N THR A 221 3.22 -6.58 9.34
CA THR A 221 2.85 -7.90 8.84
C THR A 221 1.90 -7.75 7.65
N PHE A 222 2.10 -8.60 6.65
CA PHE A 222 1.34 -8.60 5.41
C PHE A 222 0.83 -9.99 5.09
N THR A 223 -0.32 -10.10 4.42
CA THR A 223 -0.73 -11.34 3.79
C THR A 223 0.28 -11.72 2.70
N THR A 224 0.29 -12.98 2.27
CA THR A 224 1.15 -13.42 1.16
C THR A 224 0.79 -12.76 -0.18
N GLN A 225 -0.36 -12.09 -0.24
CA GLN A 225 -0.85 -11.29 -1.37
C GLN A 225 -0.50 -9.80 -1.26
N GLY A 226 0.11 -9.36 -0.16
CA GLY A 226 0.57 -7.99 0.04
C GLY A 226 -0.40 -7.04 0.73
N GLU A 227 -1.47 -7.55 1.33
CA GLU A 227 -2.39 -6.74 2.14
C GLU A 227 -1.81 -6.56 3.55
N LEU A 228 -1.79 -5.34 4.09
CA LEU A 228 -1.30 -5.09 5.45
C LEU A 228 -2.27 -5.68 6.48
N ILE A 229 -1.73 -6.46 7.42
CA ILE A 229 -2.48 -7.08 8.52
C ILE A 229 -2.36 -6.22 9.78
N SER A 230 -1.13 -5.93 10.21
CA SER A 230 -0.83 -5.20 11.43
C SER A 230 0.46 -4.41 11.29
N LYS A 231 0.57 -3.31 12.03
CA LYS A 231 1.78 -2.48 12.07
C LYS A 231 1.93 -1.86 13.44
N GLU A 232 3.11 -2.02 14.04
CA GLU A 232 3.41 -1.42 15.34
C GLU A 232 4.78 -0.74 15.34
N ARG A 233 4.86 0.38 16.07
CA ARG A 233 6.14 1.00 16.43
C ARG A 233 6.65 0.29 17.67
N ILE A 234 7.57 -0.64 17.49
CA ILE A 234 8.02 -1.52 18.56
C ILE A 234 9.11 -0.88 19.43
N ALA A 235 9.96 -0.03 18.84
CA ALA A 235 11.04 0.66 19.53
C ALA A 235 11.34 2.03 18.91
N PHE A 236 12.12 2.84 19.61
CA PHE A 236 12.68 4.07 19.04
C PHE A 236 14.00 4.43 19.71
N ASP A 237 14.94 4.92 18.91
CA ASP A 237 16.15 5.56 19.40
C ASP A 237 16.01 7.06 19.20
N SER A 238 16.31 7.82 20.23
CA SER A 238 16.43 9.27 20.14
C SER A 238 17.88 9.61 20.44
N GLY A 239 18.57 10.36 19.58
CA GLY A 239 19.93 10.79 19.86
C GLY A 239 20.09 11.59 21.17
N GLU A 240 21.14 12.39 21.27
CA GLU A 240 21.51 13.11 22.50
C GLU A 240 20.39 14.00 23.10
N ALA A 241 19.34 14.32 22.33
CA ALA A 241 18.25 15.20 22.73
C ALA A 241 17.21 14.61 23.71
N LEU A 242 17.00 13.29 23.80
CA LEU A 242 15.91 12.69 24.61
C LEU A 242 16.32 11.46 25.44
N SER A 243 17.62 11.25 25.65
CA SER A 243 18.17 10.24 26.57
C SER A 243 17.95 8.75 26.23
N ILE A 244 17.14 8.35 25.24
CA ILE A 244 17.02 6.92 24.83
C ILE A 244 18.06 6.60 23.77
N LYS A 245 19.21 6.07 24.19
CA LYS A 245 20.38 5.93 23.31
C LYS A 245 20.41 4.62 22.49
N GLN A 246 19.70 3.57 22.94
CA GLN A 246 19.81 2.25 22.32
C GLN A 246 18.59 1.34 22.58
N SER A 247 17.98 0.88 21.49
CA SER A 247 16.96 -0.17 21.47
C SER A 247 17.59 -1.50 21.07
N ASN A 248 17.36 -2.55 21.85
CA ASN A 248 17.66 -3.94 21.47
C ASN A 248 16.35 -4.68 21.26
N ILE A 249 16.17 -5.23 20.05
CA ILE A 249 14.97 -5.97 19.67
C ILE A 249 15.40 -7.41 19.38
N LEU A 250 14.79 -8.37 20.07
CA LEU A 250 14.92 -9.80 19.79
C LEU A 250 13.59 -10.32 19.28
N ILE A 251 13.57 -10.88 18.07
CA ILE A 251 12.42 -11.60 17.53
C ILE A 251 12.76 -13.09 17.60
N SER A 252 12.05 -13.82 18.46
CA SER A 252 12.25 -15.24 18.70
C SER A 252 11.68 -16.11 17.57
N ALA A 253 11.99 -17.40 17.58
CA ALA A 253 11.40 -18.37 16.66
C ALA A 253 9.87 -18.52 16.82
N ASP A 254 9.38 -18.26 18.03
CA ASP A 254 7.96 -18.35 18.41
C ASP A 254 7.21 -17.02 18.19
N LEU A 255 7.84 -16.07 17.49
CA LEU A 255 7.27 -14.76 17.17
C LEU A 255 6.97 -13.84 18.37
N GLU A 256 7.51 -14.18 19.54
CA GLU A 256 7.65 -13.24 20.64
C GLU A 256 8.75 -12.23 20.31
N ILE A 257 8.46 -10.95 20.49
CA ILE A 257 9.33 -9.81 20.24
C ILE A 257 9.63 -9.15 21.58
N GLN A 258 10.87 -9.28 22.03
CA GLN A 258 11.36 -8.61 23.23
C GLN A 258 12.07 -7.33 22.81
N VAL A 259 11.67 -6.21 23.40
CA VAL A 259 12.25 -4.89 23.16
C VAL A 259 12.77 -4.34 24.47
N GLU A 260 14.08 -4.16 24.54
CA GLU A 260 14.77 -3.49 25.64
C GLU A 260 15.16 -2.09 25.18
N ASN A 261 14.56 -1.06 25.77
CA ASN A 261 14.97 0.32 25.56
C ASN A 261 15.86 0.77 26.71
N ILE A 262 17.09 1.18 26.42
CA ILE A 262 18.04 1.66 27.41
C ILE A 262 18.02 3.19 27.42
N LEU A 263 17.45 3.73 28.50
CA LEU A 263 17.46 5.16 28.79
C LEU A 263 18.74 5.51 29.56
N ILE A 264 19.55 6.40 28.98
CA ILE A 264 20.74 6.98 29.58
C ILE A 264 20.46 8.47 29.80
N ARG A 265 20.09 8.83 31.03
CA ARG A 265 19.94 10.25 31.42
C ARG A 265 21.31 10.82 31.77
N LEU A 266 21.61 11.99 31.22
CA LEU A 266 22.74 12.80 31.64
C LEU A 266 22.21 13.78 32.69
N ASN A 267 22.74 13.71 33.92
CA ASN A 267 22.42 14.70 34.95
C ASN A 267 23.19 16.01 34.68
N GLU A 268 22.59 17.15 35.01
CA GLU A 268 23.16 18.49 34.83
C GLU A 268 24.45 18.72 35.64
N SER A 269 24.72 17.87 36.65
CA SER A 269 26.01 17.74 37.31
C SER A 269 26.77 16.58 36.68
N GLU A 270 27.62 16.88 35.71
CA GLU A 270 28.47 15.96 34.97
C GLU A 270 29.09 14.88 35.90
N GLU A 271 28.69 13.60 35.72
CA GLU A 271 29.49 12.36 35.88
C GLU A 271 28.67 11.07 36.18
N GLU A 272 27.36 11.15 36.46
CA GLU A 272 26.55 9.95 36.75
C GLU A 272 25.57 9.60 35.62
N GLU A 273 25.83 8.50 34.91
CA GLU A 273 24.89 7.88 33.97
C GLU A 273 23.86 7.03 34.73
N SER A 274 22.61 7.49 34.84
CA SER A 274 21.53 6.61 35.30
C SER A 274 21.02 5.76 34.14
N ARG A 275 21.11 4.43 34.26
CA ARG A 275 20.58 3.47 33.29
C ARG A 275 19.21 2.95 33.74
N GLN A 276 18.19 3.23 32.95
CA GLN A 276 16.86 2.63 33.13
C GLN A 276 16.55 1.76 31.92
N VAL A 277 16.21 0.50 32.17
CA VAL A 277 15.77 -0.45 31.14
C VAL A 277 14.25 -0.48 31.15
N MET A 278 13.64 -0.24 30.00
CA MET A 278 12.20 -0.47 29.78
C MET A 278 12.04 -1.66 28.85
N GLU A 279 11.35 -2.69 29.32
CA GLU A 279 11.11 -3.92 28.57
C GLU A 279 9.68 -3.96 28.06
N ARG A 280 9.52 -4.19 26.76
CA ARG A 280 8.22 -4.46 26.15
C ARG A 280 8.25 -5.80 25.46
N ILE A 281 7.17 -6.54 25.59
CA ILE A 281 7.00 -7.84 24.93
C ILE A 281 5.79 -7.74 24.01
N TYR A 282 6.00 -8.07 22.74
CA TYR A 282 4.93 -8.21 21.76
C TYR A 282 4.87 -9.66 21.29
N LEU A 283 3.70 -10.07 20.79
CA LEU A 283 3.50 -11.36 20.14
C LEU A 283 2.88 -11.13 18.76
N ILE A 284 3.38 -11.82 17.75
CA ILE A 284 2.67 -11.95 16.47
C ILE A 284 1.86 -13.24 16.52
N ASN A 285 0.54 -13.13 16.53
CA ASN A 285 -0.33 -14.31 16.53
C ASN A 285 -0.35 -15.02 15.17
N ASP A 286 -1.03 -16.17 15.10
CA ASP A 286 -1.11 -17.00 13.88
C ASP A 286 -1.77 -16.30 12.67
N GLN A 287 -2.55 -15.24 12.92
CA GLN A 287 -3.17 -14.40 11.89
C GLN A 287 -2.24 -13.26 11.45
N GLY A 288 -1.05 -13.14 12.02
CA GLY A 288 -0.11 -12.06 11.72
C GLY A 288 -0.40 -10.76 12.49
N LYS A 289 -1.33 -10.74 13.45
CA LYS A 289 -1.62 -9.54 14.24
C LYS A 289 -0.58 -9.35 15.34
N ILE A 290 -0.08 -8.13 15.51
CA ILE A 290 0.91 -7.78 16.54
C ILE A 290 0.16 -7.29 17.78
N GLU A 291 0.45 -7.89 18.94
CA GLU A 291 -0.21 -7.58 20.20
C GLU A 291 0.83 -7.32 21.29
N LEU A 292 0.68 -6.22 22.04
CA LEU A 292 1.51 -5.90 23.19
C LEU A 292 1.06 -6.75 24.39
N LEU A 293 1.96 -7.57 24.92
CA LEU A 293 1.71 -8.44 26.07
C LEU A 293 2.10 -7.78 27.40
N SER A 294 3.20 -7.04 27.42
CA SER A 294 3.69 -6.34 28.63
C SER A 294 4.51 -5.10 28.27
N SER A 295 4.55 -4.11 29.18
CA SER A 295 5.28 -2.85 29.02
C SER A 295 5.77 -2.25 30.32
#